data_AF-A0A2Z6S8M4-F1
#
_entry.id   AF-A0A2Z6S8M4-F1
#
_cell.length_a   1.000
_cell.length_b   1.000
_cell.length_c   1.000
_cell.angle_alpha   90.00
_cell.angle_beta   90.00
_cell.angle_gamma   90.00
#
_symmetry.space_group_name_H-M   'P 1'
#
loop_
_entity.id
_entity.type
_entity.pdbx_description
1 polymer ?
#
loop_
_entity_poly.entity_id
_entity_poly.type
_entity_poly.pdbx_seq_one_letter_code
_entity_poly.pdbx_strand_id
1 'polypeptide(L)'
;YIYGGKISLEKYDTSDIIKILVAGSELGLQNLITYLQSFLIKTRVNWMEQNFNLIYQTSFKNDSFLELQKFCINLTSKEPDKIFKSLSFSSIPEKLLISLIQSNNIQMDEIQVWENVVKWGLAQNPELPSDLANFSKEDFKTLKNNIRQCIPFIRFHNLSSEEFSDKVLPYRKILPKELLYEDLLKYFMNPNNQTIKKSKPRMVTKEINIDSKIITIKHAELISKWVDRLEITDDTGNEHKLKLLLRGSRDGFTPKKFHDNCDNQHRTITIIKIKDSKEILGGYNPIAWKSGDIYGITEDSFIFSFKNSDNIDNYILSRVKNERYATYNYYDYGPSFGNGDLDFFGDYGFCYKNYYERKIRETFAEFRVVEYEVFQII
;
A
#
# COMPACT_ATOMS: atom_id res chain seq x y z
N TYR A 1 13.00 -22.46 31.43
CA TYR A 1 11.86 -23.04 30.70
C TYR A 1 11.63 -24.51 31.03
N ILE A 2 12.53 -25.45 30.70
CA ILE A 2 12.31 -26.91 30.86
C ILE A 2 11.76 -27.31 32.25
N TYR A 3 12.37 -26.82 33.33
CA TYR A 3 11.99 -27.19 34.71
C TYR A 3 10.76 -26.45 35.26
N GLY A 4 10.36 -25.33 34.68
CA GLY A 4 9.40 -24.42 35.32
C GLY A 4 8.43 -23.69 34.39
N GLY A 5 8.41 -24.02 33.10
CA GLY A 5 7.52 -23.44 32.09
C GLY A 5 7.68 -21.94 31.80
N LYS A 6 8.58 -21.24 32.52
CA LYS A 6 8.75 -19.79 32.43
C LYS A 6 10.04 -19.41 31.70
N ILE A 7 9.97 -18.33 30.92
CA ILE A 7 11.08 -17.67 30.24
C ILE A 7 10.78 -16.17 30.16
N SER A 8 11.78 -15.32 30.42
CA SER A 8 11.66 -13.86 30.35
C SER A 8 12.46 -13.36 29.16
N LEU A 9 11.81 -12.80 28.14
CA LEU A 9 12.45 -12.47 26.86
C LEU A 9 12.94 -11.02 26.73
N GLU A 10 12.47 -10.11 27.59
CA GLU A 10 12.75 -8.67 27.48
C GLU A 10 14.23 -8.32 27.53
N LYS A 11 15.02 -9.10 28.29
CA LYS A 11 16.45 -8.89 28.51
C LYS A 11 17.34 -9.53 27.45
N TYR A 12 16.77 -10.31 26.53
CA TYR A 12 17.54 -11.02 25.51
C TYR A 12 17.56 -10.23 24.21
N ASP A 13 18.70 -10.27 23.53
CA ASP A 13 18.82 -9.80 22.17
C ASP A 13 17.95 -10.66 21.24
N THR A 14 17.38 -10.02 20.21
CA THR A 14 16.49 -10.70 19.26
C THR A 14 17.18 -11.89 18.57
N SER A 15 18.48 -11.78 18.30
CA SER A 15 19.30 -12.86 17.74
C SER A 15 19.36 -14.08 18.67
N ASP A 16 19.46 -13.88 19.98
CA ASP A 16 19.46 -14.97 20.96
C ASP A 16 18.07 -15.57 21.11
N ILE A 17 17.02 -14.76 21.05
CA ILE A 17 15.63 -15.26 21.03
C ILE A 17 15.41 -16.18 19.82
N ILE A 18 15.97 -15.85 18.65
CA ILE A 18 15.91 -16.71 17.45
C ILE A 18 16.69 -18.01 17.67
N LYS A 19 17.87 -17.97 18.30
CA LYS A 19 18.61 -19.20 18.65
C LYS A 19 17.81 -20.08 19.62
N ILE A 20 17.15 -19.48 20.61
CA ILE A 20 16.27 -20.19 21.55
C ILE A 20 15.08 -20.79 20.80
N LEU A 21 14.51 -20.09 19.80
CA LEU A 21 13.44 -20.60 18.95
C LEU A 21 13.90 -21.84 18.15
N VAL A 22 15.08 -21.79 17.55
CA VAL A 22 15.68 -22.93 16.83
C VAL A 22 15.89 -24.13 17.77
N ALA A 23 16.54 -23.92 18.91
CA ALA A 23 16.75 -24.97 19.92
C ALA A 23 15.42 -25.52 20.45
N GLY A 24 14.42 -24.65 20.64
CA GLY A 24 13.07 -25.05 21.04
C GLY A 24 12.42 -26.00 20.03
N SER A 25 12.68 -25.80 18.73
CA SER A 25 12.21 -26.72 17.70
C SER A 25 12.96 -28.04 17.67
N GLU A 26 14.28 -28.03 17.84
CA GLU A 26 15.09 -29.26 17.90
C GLU A 26 14.68 -30.15 19.08
N LEU A 27 14.26 -29.52 20.19
CA LEU A 27 13.78 -30.18 21.39
C LEU A 27 12.27 -30.49 21.37
N GLY A 28 11.55 -30.18 20.27
CA GLY A 28 10.12 -30.44 20.14
C GLY A 28 9.21 -29.63 21.08
N LEU A 29 9.66 -28.49 21.56
CA LEU A 29 8.96 -27.65 22.56
C LEU A 29 7.92 -26.74 21.91
N GLN A 30 6.83 -27.32 21.37
CA GLN A 30 5.83 -26.59 20.57
C GLN A 30 5.24 -25.34 21.26
N ASN A 31 4.89 -25.44 22.54
CA ASN A 31 4.36 -24.28 23.28
C ASN A 31 5.35 -23.12 23.36
N LEU A 32 6.66 -23.42 23.48
CA LEU A 32 7.71 -22.40 23.49
C LEU A 32 7.84 -21.75 22.11
N ILE A 33 7.81 -22.57 21.05
CA ILE A 33 7.89 -22.12 19.66
C ILE A 33 6.77 -21.15 19.34
N THR A 34 5.52 -21.50 19.66
CA THR A 34 4.35 -20.63 19.44
C THR A 34 4.47 -19.31 20.19
N TYR A 35 4.92 -19.35 21.46
CA TYR A 35 5.11 -18.15 22.28
C TYR A 35 6.21 -17.24 21.71
N LEU A 36 7.37 -17.80 21.34
CA LEU A 36 8.50 -17.04 20.80
C LEU A 36 8.18 -16.38 19.46
N GLN A 37 7.53 -17.08 18.53
CA GLN A 37 7.11 -16.50 17.25
C GLN A 37 6.14 -15.32 17.48
N SER A 38 5.15 -15.51 18.35
CA SER A 38 4.18 -14.46 18.70
C SER A 38 4.86 -13.25 19.33
N PHE A 39 5.82 -13.47 20.24
CA PHE A 39 6.58 -12.41 20.87
C PHE A 39 7.41 -11.61 19.85
N LEU A 40 8.15 -12.30 18.98
CA LEU A 40 8.97 -11.68 17.94
C LEU A 40 8.13 -10.80 17.01
N ILE A 41 7.00 -11.31 16.51
CA ILE A 41 6.10 -10.58 15.61
C ILE A 41 5.49 -9.35 16.28
N LYS A 42 5.08 -9.45 17.56
CA LYS A 42 4.41 -8.35 18.26
C LYS A 42 5.36 -7.27 18.76
N THR A 43 6.59 -7.63 19.15
CA THR A 43 7.47 -6.73 19.91
C THR A 43 8.78 -6.40 19.22
N ARG A 44 9.24 -7.23 18.28
CA ARG A 44 10.55 -7.10 17.61
C ARG A 44 10.44 -6.96 16.08
N VAL A 45 9.28 -6.57 15.57
CA VAL A 45 9.00 -6.48 14.12
C VAL A 45 10.03 -5.65 13.35
N ASN A 46 10.36 -4.44 13.83
CA ASN A 46 11.34 -3.58 13.15
C ASN A 46 12.71 -4.25 13.02
N TRP A 47 13.15 -4.96 14.07
CA TRP A 47 14.40 -5.70 14.03
C TRP A 47 14.35 -6.85 13.02
N MET A 48 13.22 -7.56 12.96
CA MET A 48 13.01 -8.64 12.00
C MET A 48 12.99 -8.14 10.55
N GLU A 49 12.37 -6.99 10.29
CA GLU A 49 12.38 -6.36 8.96
C GLU A 49 13.81 -5.97 8.53
N GLN A 50 14.61 -5.40 9.45
CA GLN A 50 16.01 -5.05 9.15
C GLN A 50 16.92 -6.27 8.94
N ASN A 51 16.60 -7.38 9.61
CA ASN A 51 17.33 -8.65 9.52
C ASN A 51 16.55 -9.71 8.74
N PHE A 52 15.77 -9.28 7.74
CA PHE A 52 14.83 -10.12 7.01
C PHE A 52 15.42 -11.44 6.53
N ASN A 53 16.63 -11.42 5.95
CA ASN A 53 17.26 -12.64 5.44
C ASN A 53 17.46 -13.70 6.52
N LEU A 54 17.86 -13.30 7.73
CA LEU A 54 18.05 -14.24 8.85
C LEU A 54 16.72 -14.88 9.23
N ILE A 55 15.66 -14.08 9.33
CA ILE A 55 14.31 -14.57 9.66
C ILE A 55 13.79 -15.49 8.57
N TYR A 56 13.91 -15.07 7.31
CA TYR A 56 13.49 -15.84 6.14
C TYR A 56 14.20 -17.21 6.09
N GLN A 57 15.53 -17.22 6.19
CA GLN A 57 16.26 -18.49 6.18
C GLN A 57 15.93 -19.37 7.38
N THR A 58 15.76 -18.78 8.57
CA THR A 58 15.43 -19.55 9.78
C THR A 58 14.02 -20.14 9.67
N SER A 59 13.04 -19.36 9.22
CA SER A 59 11.64 -19.77 9.14
C SER A 59 11.41 -20.85 8.08
N PHE A 60 12.05 -20.76 6.92
CA PHE A 60 11.87 -21.74 5.84
C PHE A 60 12.78 -22.97 5.93
N LYS A 61 13.78 -22.98 6.81
CA LYS A 61 14.55 -24.21 7.13
C LYS A 61 13.79 -25.16 8.05
N ASN A 62 12.74 -24.69 8.72
CA ASN A 62 12.02 -25.46 9.73
C ASN A 62 10.51 -25.26 9.63
N ASP A 63 9.80 -26.34 9.31
CA ASP A 63 8.35 -26.33 9.07
C ASP A 63 7.52 -26.01 10.32
N SER A 64 8.13 -26.00 11.51
CA SER A 64 7.46 -25.63 12.76
C SER A 64 7.25 -24.11 12.91
N PHE A 65 7.90 -23.28 12.08
CA PHE A 65 7.90 -21.82 12.20
C PHE A 65 6.86 -21.14 11.31
N LEU A 66 5.64 -21.67 11.29
CA LEU A 66 4.55 -21.23 10.41
C LEU A 66 4.19 -19.74 10.53
N GLU A 67 4.24 -19.16 11.74
CA GLU A 67 3.90 -17.74 11.93
C GLU A 67 5.00 -16.82 11.38
N LEU A 68 6.27 -17.19 11.53
CA LEU A 68 7.37 -16.46 10.90
C LEU A 68 7.37 -16.64 9.38
N GLN A 69 7.02 -17.82 8.87
CA GLN A 69 6.86 -18.03 7.42
C GLN A 69 5.74 -17.13 6.87
N LYS A 70 4.57 -17.07 7.53
CA LYS A 70 3.48 -16.16 7.17
C LYS A 70 3.91 -14.70 7.22
N PHE A 71 4.67 -14.30 8.23
CA PHE A 71 5.25 -12.96 8.31
C PHE A 71 6.13 -12.66 7.09
N CYS A 72 7.07 -13.55 6.76
CA CYS A 72 7.95 -13.38 5.61
C CYS A 72 7.18 -13.30 4.28
N ILE A 73 6.21 -14.20 4.05
CA ILE A 73 5.38 -14.20 2.84
C ILE A 73 4.58 -12.90 2.73
N ASN A 74 3.98 -12.43 3.83
CA ASN A 74 3.25 -11.16 3.85
C ASN A 74 4.18 -9.99 3.51
N LEU A 75 5.38 -9.93 4.09
CA LEU A 75 6.32 -8.84 3.81
C LEU A 75 6.77 -8.85 2.34
N THR A 76 7.16 -10.01 1.81
CA THR A 76 7.55 -10.17 0.39
C THR A 76 6.43 -9.81 -0.58
N SER A 77 5.19 -10.14 -0.26
CA SER A 77 4.05 -9.90 -1.16
C SER A 77 3.44 -8.50 -1.04
N LYS A 78 3.39 -7.91 0.17
CA LYS A 78 2.65 -6.66 0.43
C LYS A 78 3.54 -5.43 0.55
N GLU A 79 4.75 -5.58 1.09
CA GLU A 79 5.67 -4.47 1.36
C GLU A 79 7.12 -4.84 0.96
N PRO A 80 7.36 -5.28 -0.30
CA PRO A 80 8.68 -5.72 -0.73
C PRO A 80 9.75 -4.62 -0.65
N ASP A 81 9.36 -3.34 -0.72
CA ASP A 81 10.26 -2.19 -0.61
C ASP A 81 11.00 -2.13 0.74
N LYS A 82 10.37 -2.59 1.83
CA LYS A 82 11.02 -2.72 3.14
C LYS A 82 12.21 -3.67 3.10
N ILE A 83 12.13 -4.73 2.28
CA ILE A 83 13.20 -5.72 2.15
C ILE A 83 14.39 -5.12 1.40
N PHE A 84 14.15 -4.35 0.34
CA PHE A 84 15.22 -3.62 -0.37
C PHE A 84 15.95 -2.62 0.53
N LYS A 85 15.24 -1.99 1.47
CA LYS A 85 15.80 -1.04 2.46
C LYS A 85 16.46 -1.73 3.66
N SER A 86 16.35 -3.05 3.80
CA SER A 86 16.87 -3.78 4.95
C SER A 86 18.40 -3.88 4.94
N LEU A 87 19.02 -3.91 6.12
CA LEU A 87 20.46 -4.15 6.28
C LEU A 87 20.90 -5.48 5.65
N SER A 88 20.02 -6.47 5.67
CA SER A 88 20.30 -7.82 5.17
C SER A 88 20.04 -8.03 3.67
N PHE A 89 19.62 -6.99 2.94
CA PHE A 89 19.21 -7.11 1.53
C PHE A 89 20.27 -7.78 0.65
N SER A 90 21.52 -7.34 0.76
CA SER A 90 22.63 -7.86 -0.04
C SER A 90 22.93 -9.36 0.20
N SER A 91 22.39 -9.95 1.27
CA SER A 91 22.61 -11.35 1.61
C SER A 91 21.44 -12.28 1.26
N ILE A 92 20.36 -11.75 0.66
CA ILE A 92 19.21 -12.58 0.30
C ILE A 92 19.56 -13.56 -0.84
N PRO A 93 18.93 -14.75 -0.88
CA PRO A 93 19.10 -15.67 -2.00
C PRO A 93 18.64 -15.08 -3.34
N GLU A 94 19.33 -15.42 -4.44
CA GLU A 94 19.01 -14.94 -5.80
C GLU A 94 17.54 -15.20 -6.17
N LYS A 95 17.01 -16.39 -5.84
CA LYS A 95 15.60 -16.74 -6.09
C LYS A 95 14.63 -15.78 -5.39
N LEU A 96 14.96 -15.35 -4.18
CA LEU A 96 14.14 -14.39 -3.43
C LEU A 96 14.23 -13.01 -4.07
N LEU A 97 15.44 -12.56 -4.47
CA LEU A 97 15.61 -11.32 -5.22
C LEU A 97 14.76 -11.33 -6.50
N ILE A 98 14.81 -12.41 -7.29
CA ILE A 98 13.99 -12.58 -8.51
C ILE A 98 12.51 -12.41 -8.19
N SER A 99 12.01 -13.07 -7.14
CA SER A 99 10.60 -12.95 -6.74
C SER A 99 10.23 -11.52 -6.33
N LEU A 100 11.14 -10.81 -5.65
CA LEU A 100 10.94 -9.41 -5.27
C LEU A 100 10.85 -8.55 -6.53
N ILE A 101 11.83 -8.63 -7.44
CA ILE A 101 11.85 -7.81 -8.66
C ILE A 101 10.78 -8.21 -9.70
N GLN A 102 10.09 -9.34 -9.54
CA GLN A 102 8.91 -9.66 -10.36
C GLN A 102 7.63 -9.00 -9.83
N SER A 103 7.61 -8.63 -8.55
CA SER A 103 6.42 -8.09 -7.89
C SER A 103 5.96 -6.76 -8.50
N ASN A 104 4.65 -6.63 -8.71
CA ASN A 104 4.02 -5.37 -9.09
C ASN A 104 3.83 -4.43 -7.90
N ASN A 105 3.94 -4.94 -6.67
CA ASN A 105 3.63 -4.21 -5.43
C ASN A 105 4.82 -3.42 -4.86
N ILE A 106 5.93 -3.33 -5.61
CA ILE A 106 7.12 -2.61 -5.15
C ILE A 106 6.90 -1.11 -5.29
N GLN A 107 6.98 -0.43 -4.15
CA GLN A 107 6.86 1.02 -4.05
C GLN A 107 8.21 1.70 -4.27
N MET A 108 8.77 1.58 -5.47
CA MET A 108 10.00 2.27 -5.89
C MET A 108 10.08 2.40 -7.40
N ASP A 109 10.82 3.40 -7.87
CA ASP A 109 11.05 3.61 -9.29
C ASP A 109 11.87 2.48 -9.90
N GLU A 110 11.67 2.19 -11.18
CA GLU A 110 12.38 1.10 -11.85
C GLU A 110 13.90 1.30 -11.81
N ILE A 111 14.35 2.57 -11.81
CA ILE A 111 15.77 2.88 -11.67
C ILE A 111 16.33 2.41 -10.32
N GLN A 112 15.56 2.56 -9.25
CA GLN A 112 15.96 2.12 -7.91
C GLN A 112 15.98 0.59 -7.83
N VAL A 113 15.08 -0.11 -8.54
CA VAL A 113 15.13 -1.57 -8.66
C VAL A 113 16.44 -1.99 -9.34
N TRP A 114 16.80 -1.35 -10.45
CA TRP A 114 18.06 -1.61 -11.16
C TRP A 114 19.29 -1.39 -10.27
N GLU A 115 19.38 -0.24 -9.60
CA GLU A 115 20.49 0.09 -8.71
C GLU A 115 20.62 -0.92 -7.56
N ASN A 116 19.49 -1.38 -7.00
CA ASN A 116 19.49 -2.42 -5.97
C ASN A 116 19.97 -3.79 -6.50
N VAL A 117 19.58 -4.17 -7.71
CA VAL A 117 20.07 -5.42 -8.33
C VAL A 117 21.58 -5.36 -8.57
N VAL A 118 22.09 -4.22 -9.05
CA VAL A 118 23.54 -4.02 -9.20
C VAL A 118 24.23 -4.08 -7.84
N LYS A 119 23.72 -3.38 -6.82
CA LYS A 119 24.25 -3.40 -5.46
C LYS A 119 24.27 -4.82 -4.86
N TRP A 120 23.21 -5.59 -5.06
CA TRP A 120 23.15 -7.00 -4.64
C TRP A 120 24.20 -7.83 -5.38
N GLY A 121 24.33 -7.67 -6.71
CA GLY A 121 25.28 -8.39 -7.55
C GLY A 121 26.74 -8.10 -7.21
N LEU A 122 27.07 -6.86 -6.85
CA LEU A 122 28.39 -6.46 -6.36
C LEU A 122 28.69 -7.09 -4.99
N ALA A 123 27.71 -7.10 -4.08
CA ALA A 123 27.89 -7.65 -2.74
C ALA A 123 28.13 -9.16 -2.72
N GLN A 124 27.79 -9.90 -3.79
CA GLN A 124 28.10 -11.33 -3.90
C GLN A 124 29.61 -11.61 -4.04
N ASN A 125 30.41 -10.61 -4.43
CA ASN A 125 31.86 -10.76 -4.58
C ASN A 125 32.58 -9.53 -3.99
N PRO A 126 32.96 -9.56 -2.71
CA PRO A 126 33.61 -8.44 -2.02
C PRO A 126 34.94 -7.96 -2.63
N GLU A 127 35.58 -8.77 -3.47
CA GLU A 127 36.81 -8.43 -4.18
C GLU A 127 36.59 -7.47 -5.36
N LEU A 128 35.33 -7.28 -5.79
CA LEU A 128 35.02 -6.36 -6.88
C LEU A 128 35.28 -4.90 -6.45
N PRO A 129 35.84 -4.06 -7.34
CA PRO A 129 35.99 -2.65 -7.07
C PRO A 129 34.66 -1.98 -6.75
N SER A 130 34.67 -0.98 -5.88
CA SER A 130 33.47 -0.17 -5.58
C SER A 130 33.13 0.82 -6.70
N ASP A 131 34.15 1.28 -7.43
CA ASP A 131 34.00 2.22 -8.55
C ASP A 131 34.08 1.48 -9.89
N LEU A 132 33.07 1.71 -10.73
CA LEU A 132 32.96 1.16 -12.07
C LEU A 132 34.14 1.54 -12.99
N ALA A 133 34.77 2.70 -12.76
CA ALA A 133 35.93 3.13 -13.53
C ALA A 133 37.13 2.16 -13.40
N ASN A 134 37.21 1.44 -12.29
CA ASN A 134 38.29 0.51 -11.97
C ASN A 134 38.01 -0.93 -12.44
N PHE A 135 36.88 -1.19 -13.10
CA PHE A 135 36.50 -2.55 -13.51
C PHE A 135 37.38 -3.07 -14.66
N SER A 136 38.01 -4.21 -14.41
CA SER A 136 38.62 -5.05 -15.44
C SER A 136 37.55 -5.79 -16.26
N LYS A 137 37.98 -6.44 -17.35
CA LYS A 137 37.09 -7.30 -18.15
C LYS A 137 36.53 -8.47 -17.34
N GLU A 138 37.32 -9.03 -16.42
CA GLU A 138 36.89 -10.16 -15.60
C GLU A 138 35.89 -9.69 -14.53
N ASP A 139 36.06 -8.50 -13.96
CA ASP A 139 35.10 -7.91 -13.00
C ASP A 139 33.71 -7.76 -13.62
N PHE A 140 33.65 -7.26 -14.86
CA PHE A 140 32.41 -7.19 -15.63
C PHE A 140 31.78 -8.58 -15.87
N LYS A 141 32.61 -9.61 -16.09
CA LYS A 141 32.14 -10.98 -16.31
C LYS A 141 31.60 -11.60 -15.02
N THR A 142 32.27 -11.36 -13.89
CA THR A 142 31.80 -11.77 -12.55
C THR A 142 30.46 -11.14 -12.23
N LEU A 143 30.35 -9.81 -12.33
CA LEU A 143 29.08 -9.11 -12.07
C LEU A 143 27.98 -9.58 -13.03
N LYS A 144 28.31 -9.73 -14.32
CA LYS A 144 27.37 -10.26 -15.33
C LYS A 144 26.80 -11.60 -14.93
N ASN A 145 27.64 -12.52 -14.45
CA ASN A 145 27.19 -13.84 -14.02
C ASN A 145 26.27 -13.76 -12.79
N ASN A 146 26.58 -12.89 -11.83
CA ASN A 146 25.79 -12.75 -10.60
C ASN A 146 24.37 -12.26 -10.86
N ILE A 147 24.20 -11.25 -11.73
CA ILE A 147 22.87 -10.64 -11.96
C ILE A 147 22.15 -11.19 -13.19
N ARG A 148 22.75 -12.15 -13.91
CA ARG A 148 22.26 -12.63 -15.21
C ARG A 148 20.79 -13.02 -15.17
N GLN A 149 20.36 -13.73 -14.13
CA GLN A 149 18.97 -14.19 -14.01
C GLN A 149 18.02 -13.08 -13.58
N CYS A 150 18.51 -11.99 -13.01
CA CYS A 150 17.70 -10.84 -12.60
C CYS A 150 17.38 -9.91 -13.78
N ILE A 151 18.30 -9.75 -14.73
CA ILE A 151 18.18 -8.82 -15.87
C ILE A 151 16.84 -8.93 -16.62
N PRO A 152 16.30 -10.12 -16.95
CA PRO A 152 15.04 -10.24 -17.69
C PRO A 152 13.81 -9.67 -16.97
N PHE A 153 13.90 -9.46 -15.65
CA PHE A 153 12.79 -8.98 -14.83
C PHE A 153 12.86 -7.48 -14.53
N ILE A 154 13.87 -6.78 -15.07
CA ILE A 154 13.97 -5.33 -15.00
C ILE A 154 13.23 -4.71 -16.18
N ARG A 155 12.33 -3.77 -15.89
CA ARG A 155 11.48 -3.10 -16.89
C ARG A 155 12.17 -1.88 -17.48
N PHE A 156 13.32 -2.10 -18.13
CA PHE A 156 14.16 -1.02 -18.64
C PHE A 156 13.40 0.02 -19.48
N HIS A 157 12.38 -0.35 -20.25
CA HIS A 157 11.56 0.57 -21.04
C HIS A 157 10.77 1.61 -20.22
N ASN A 158 10.67 1.42 -18.90
CA ASN A 158 10.01 2.35 -17.98
C ASN A 158 10.97 3.43 -17.44
N LEU A 159 12.27 3.33 -17.73
CA LEU A 159 13.25 4.36 -17.37
C LEU A 159 13.11 5.58 -18.28
N SER A 160 13.56 6.73 -17.81
CA SER A 160 13.80 7.90 -18.66
C SER A 160 15.09 7.72 -19.48
N SER A 161 15.24 8.49 -20.57
CA SER A 161 16.48 8.48 -21.34
C SER A 161 17.69 8.92 -20.51
N GLU A 162 17.50 9.83 -19.56
CA GLU A 162 18.53 10.30 -18.62
C GLU A 162 18.95 9.17 -17.66
N GLU A 163 17.98 8.53 -17.00
CA GLU A 163 18.23 7.38 -16.11
C GLU A 163 18.95 6.25 -16.83
N PHE A 164 18.51 5.92 -18.05
CA PHE A 164 19.15 4.89 -18.87
C PHE A 164 20.61 5.28 -19.21
N SER A 165 20.83 6.51 -19.68
CA SER A 165 22.16 7.02 -20.03
C SER A 165 23.13 6.99 -18.85
N ASP A 166 22.68 7.47 -17.69
CA ASP A 166 23.58 7.74 -16.57
C ASP A 166 23.78 6.54 -15.66
N LYS A 167 22.80 5.62 -15.59
CA LYS A 167 22.80 4.54 -14.61
C LYS A 167 22.79 3.14 -15.21
N VAL A 168 22.31 2.96 -16.44
CA VAL A 168 22.28 1.65 -17.10
C VAL A 168 23.41 1.50 -18.12
N LEU A 169 23.61 2.50 -18.98
CA LEU A 169 24.63 2.47 -20.03
C LEU A 169 26.07 2.28 -19.53
N PRO A 170 26.49 2.79 -18.35
CA PRO A 170 27.83 2.50 -17.82
C PRO A 170 28.07 1.00 -17.65
N TYR A 171 27.02 0.24 -17.33
CA TYR A 171 27.05 -1.21 -17.15
C TYR A 171 26.81 -2.01 -18.43
N ARG A 172 26.80 -1.38 -19.62
CA ARG A 172 26.49 -2.03 -20.92
C ARG A 172 27.16 -3.39 -21.20
N LYS A 173 28.36 -3.62 -20.64
CA LYS A 173 29.11 -4.89 -20.79
C LYS A 173 28.44 -6.09 -20.11
N ILE A 174 27.60 -5.87 -19.09
CA ILE A 174 26.91 -6.94 -18.37
C ILE A 174 25.56 -7.31 -19.00
N LEU A 175 24.98 -6.42 -19.79
CA LEU A 175 23.72 -6.67 -20.49
C LEU A 175 23.90 -7.64 -21.67
N PRO A 176 22.88 -8.47 -21.99
CA PRO A 176 22.84 -9.22 -23.24
C PRO A 176 22.92 -8.28 -24.45
N LYS A 177 23.66 -8.69 -25.49
CA LYS A 177 23.87 -7.85 -26.68
C LYS A 177 22.57 -7.59 -27.43
N GLU A 178 21.71 -8.60 -27.59
CA GLU A 178 20.42 -8.41 -28.26
C GLU A 178 19.56 -7.38 -27.51
N LEU A 179 19.46 -7.51 -26.18
CA LEU A 179 18.72 -6.57 -25.35
C LEU A 179 19.24 -5.13 -25.50
N LEU A 180 20.55 -4.94 -25.38
CA LEU A 180 21.12 -3.59 -25.42
C LEU A 180 21.00 -2.94 -26.81
N TYR A 181 21.46 -3.61 -27.86
CA TYR A 181 21.64 -3.00 -29.18
C TYR A 181 20.38 -3.08 -30.04
N GLU A 182 19.63 -4.19 -29.97
CA GLU A 182 18.45 -4.38 -30.81
C GLU A 182 17.17 -3.82 -30.18
N ASP A 183 17.15 -3.60 -28.86
CA ASP A 183 15.97 -3.10 -28.15
C ASP A 183 16.21 -1.77 -27.43
N LEU A 184 17.01 -1.75 -26.36
CA LEU A 184 17.11 -0.57 -25.47
C LEU A 184 17.67 0.67 -26.19
N LEU A 185 18.79 0.55 -26.90
CA LEU A 185 19.37 1.70 -27.62
C LEU A 185 18.42 2.24 -28.70
N LYS A 186 17.73 1.38 -29.45
CA LYS A 186 16.76 1.81 -30.46
C LYS A 186 15.54 2.49 -29.84
N TYR A 187 15.13 2.04 -28.65
CA TYR A 187 14.03 2.61 -27.90
C TYR A 187 14.37 4.00 -27.34
N PHE A 188 15.52 4.15 -26.69
CA PHE A 188 15.91 5.41 -26.04
C PHE A 188 16.41 6.49 -27.01
N MET A 189 16.96 6.10 -28.16
CA MET A 189 17.49 7.04 -29.18
C MET A 189 16.43 7.58 -30.14
N ASN A 190 15.22 7.00 -30.18
CA ASN A 190 14.15 7.44 -31.06
C ASN A 190 12.92 7.87 -30.25
N PRO A 191 12.62 9.18 -30.15
CA PRO A 191 11.47 9.70 -29.40
C PRO A 191 10.13 9.08 -29.84
N ASN A 192 9.99 8.74 -31.13
CA ASN A 192 8.75 8.21 -31.70
C ASN A 192 8.45 6.76 -31.27
N ASN A 193 9.44 6.01 -30.74
CA ASN A 193 9.27 4.62 -30.30
C ASN A 193 8.87 4.50 -28.82
N GLN A 194 8.93 5.59 -28.05
CA GLN A 194 8.73 5.57 -26.59
C GLN A 194 7.28 5.33 -26.15
N THR A 195 6.32 5.36 -27.07
CA THR A 195 4.90 5.14 -26.77
C THR A 195 4.44 3.68 -26.96
N ILE A 196 5.22 2.83 -27.63
CA ILE A 196 4.78 1.50 -28.10
C ILE A 196 5.23 0.35 -27.17
N LYS A 197 6.36 0.50 -26.47
CA LYS A 197 7.00 -0.58 -25.70
C LYS A 197 7.02 -0.38 -24.17
N LYS A 198 6.39 0.66 -23.64
CA LYS A 198 6.30 0.85 -22.18
C LYS A 198 5.51 -0.32 -21.59
N SER A 199 6.18 -1.10 -20.76
CA SER A 199 5.52 -2.08 -19.91
C SER A 199 4.71 -1.37 -18.83
N LYS A 200 3.75 -2.05 -18.21
CA LYS A 200 3.04 -1.48 -17.06
C LYS A 200 4.09 -1.04 -16.00
N PRO A 201 4.11 0.23 -15.56
CA PRO A 201 4.96 0.63 -14.43
C PRO A 201 4.66 -0.27 -13.23
N ARG A 202 5.66 -0.52 -12.37
CA ARG A 202 5.37 -1.08 -11.04
C ARG A 202 4.47 -0.06 -10.32
N MET A 203 3.70 -0.49 -9.32
CA MET A 203 2.94 0.47 -8.51
C MET A 203 3.94 1.44 -7.87
N VAL A 204 4.17 2.57 -8.54
CA VAL A 204 4.76 3.74 -7.94
C VAL A 204 3.56 4.42 -7.28
N THR A 205 3.20 3.99 -6.07
CA THR A 205 2.55 4.97 -5.20
C THR A 205 3.67 5.96 -4.88
N LYS A 206 3.80 7.01 -5.69
CA LYS A 206 4.31 8.28 -5.15
C LYS A 206 3.50 8.47 -3.88
N GLU A 207 4.16 8.47 -2.72
CA GLU A 207 3.52 8.49 -1.41
C GLU A 207 2.21 9.29 -1.47
N ILE A 208 1.07 8.61 -1.63
CA ILE A 208 -0.22 9.26 -1.44
C ILE A 208 -0.32 9.35 0.07
N ASN A 209 0.36 10.33 0.65
CA ASN A 209 0.27 10.60 2.07
C ASN A 209 -1.09 11.24 2.30
N ILE A 210 -2.07 10.40 2.61
CA ILE A 210 -3.42 10.84 2.94
C ILE A 210 -3.39 11.20 4.41
N ASP A 211 -3.64 12.47 4.71
CA ASP A 211 -3.90 12.94 6.07
C ASP A 211 -5.27 12.43 6.53
N SER A 212 -5.40 11.13 6.78
CA SER A 212 -6.59 10.48 7.33
C SER A 212 -6.25 9.67 8.57
N LYS A 213 -7.11 9.77 9.59
CA LYS A 213 -7.09 8.90 10.79
C LYS A 213 -8.00 7.69 10.66
N ILE A 214 -8.88 7.66 9.65
CA ILE A 214 -9.93 6.65 9.51
C ILE A 214 -9.55 5.58 8.49
N ILE A 215 -9.02 6.00 7.33
CA ILE A 215 -8.75 5.12 6.20
C ILE A 215 -7.26 5.01 5.88
N THR A 216 -6.90 3.91 5.22
CA THR A 216 -5.56 3.70 4.67
C THR A 216 -5.51 4.10 3.19
N ILE A 217 -4.30 4.18 2.62
CA ILE A 217 -4.07 4.47 1.19
C ILE A 217 -4.91 3.54 0.29
N LYS A 218 -5.00 2.24 0.63
CA LYS A 218 -5.78 1.25 -0.13
C LYS A 218 -7.27 1.58 -0.24
N HIS A 219 -7.85 2.12 0.84
CA HIS A 219 -9.25 2.53 0.82
C HIS A 219 -9.44 3.71 -0.11
N ALA A 220 -8.54 4.70 -0.05
CA ALA A 220 -8.62 5.86 -0.91
C ALA A 220 -8.41 5.53 -2.38
N GLU A 221 -7.47 4.65 -2.72
CA GLU A 221 -7.29 4.15 -4.09
C GLU A 221 -8.58 3.51 -4.61
N LEU A 222 -9.23 2.69 -3.79
CA LEU A 222 -10.49 2.05 -4.16
C LEU A 222 -11.63 3.07 -4.32
N ILE A 223 -11.73 4.06 -3.42
CA ILE A 223 -12.72 5.15 -3.54
C ILE A 223 -12.46 5.97 -4.81
N SER A 224 -11.20 6.28 -5.10
CA SER A 224 -10.78 6.98 -6.33
C SER A 224 -11.21 6.23 -7.59
N LYS A 225 -11.06 4.90 -7.63
CA LYS A 225 -11.59 4.07 -8.72
C LYS A 225 -13.10 4.22 -8.89
N TRP A 226 -13.85 4.29 -7.78
CA TRP A 226 -15.31 4.48 -7.84
C TRP A 226 -15.71 5.85 -8.36
N VAL A 227 -14.94 6.89 -8.03
CA VAL A 227 -15.10 8.27 -8.56
C VAL A 227 -14.92 8.28 -10.08
N ASP A 228 -13.89 7.61 -10.60
CA ASP A 228 -13.63 7.55 -12.05
C ASP A 228 -14.54 6.55 -12.80
N ARG A 229 -15.47 5.88 -12.09
CA ARG A 229 -16.32 4.80 -12.62
C ARG A 229 -15.52 3.65 -13.29
N LEU A 230 -14.30 3.43 -12.83
CA LEU A 230 -13.41 2.37 -13.31
C LEU A 230 -13.73 1.02 -12.64
N GLU A 231 -13.55 -0.09 -13.35
CA GLU A 231 -13.63 -1.41 -12.73
C GLU A 231 -12.44 -1.62 -11.77
N ILE A 232 -12.56 -2.52 -10.79
CA ILE A 232 -11.48 -2.79 -9.81
C ILE A 232 -10.17 -3.18 -10.53
N THR A 233 -10.29 -3.79 -11.71
CA THR A 233 -9.21 -4.24 -12.59
C THR A 233 -8.60 -3.15 -13.47
N ASP A 234 -9.22 -1.97 -13.54
CA ASP A 234 -8.74 -0.85 -14.34
C ASP A 234 -7.78 0.02 -13.50
N ASP A 235 -6.71 0.50 -14.14
CA ASP A 235 -5.75 1.42 -13.54
C ASP A 235 -6.23 2.87 -13.70
N THR A 236 -6.27 3.60 -12.59
CA THR A 236 -6.52 5.04 -12.56
C THR A 236 -5.27 5.76 -13.08
N GLY A 237 -5.30 6.24 -14.32
CA GLY A 237 -4.27 7.16 -14.85
C GLY A 237 -4.30 8.56 -14.21
N ASN A 238 -5.33 8.86 -13.41
CA ASN A 238 -5.50 10.13 -12.72
C ASN A 238 -5.23 9.97 -11.22
N GLU A 239 -4.16 10.62 -10.74
CA GLU A 239 -3.83 10.71 -9.32
C GLU A 239 -4.75 11.74 -8.65
N HIS A 240 -5.84 11.30 -8.01
CA HIS A 240 -6.70 12.18 -7.22
C HIS A 240 -5.97 12.59 -5.94
N LYS A 241 -5.63 13.87 -5.80
CA LYS A 241 -5.06 14.38 -4.55
C LYS A 241 -6.19 14.73 -3.59
N LEU A 242 -6.12 14.20 -2.37
CA LEU A 242 -7.12 14.46 -1.32
C LEU A 242 -6.65 15.60 -0.42
N LYS A 243 -7.42 16.70 -0.40
CA LYS A 243 -7.23 17.83 0.50
C LYS A 243 -8.22 17.71 1.66
N LEU A 244 -7.73 17.56 2.88
CA LEU A 244 -8.58 17.53 4.08
C LEU A 244 -9.24 18.90 4.30
N LEU A 245 -10.58 18.94 4.28
CA LEU A 245 -11.38 20.13 4.58
C LEU A 245 -11.75 20.18 6.07
N LEU A 246 -12.24 19.06 6.60
CA LEU A 246 -12.79 18.98 7.95
C LEU A 246 -12.35 17.68 8.62
N ARG A 247 -11.98 17.77 9.90
CA ARG A 247 -11.77 16.62 10.79
C ARG A 247 -12.46 16.87 12.12
N GLY A 248 -13.37 15.98 12.52
CA GLY A 248 -14.19 16.10 13.73
C GLY A 248 -13.37 16.36 14.99
N SER A 249 -12.31 15.57 15.21
CA SER A 249 -11.39 15.76 16.35
C SER A 249 -10.62 17.09 16.36
N ARG A 250 -10.48 17.76 15.22
CA ARG A 250 -9.73 19.03 15.06
C ARG A 250 -10.67 20.24 15.07
N ASP A 251 -11.75 20.15 14.31
CA ASP A 251 -12.61 21.29 13.94
C ASP A 251 -13.95 21.27 14.68
N GLY A 252 -14.35 20.10 15.19
CA GLY A 252 -15.66 19.83 15.80
C GLY A 252 -16.61 19.08 14.88
N PHE A 253 -17.62 18.45 15.47
CA PHE A 253 -18.56 17.57 14.76
C PHE A 253 -19.84 18.29 14.28
N THR A 254 -20.10 19.53 14.71
CA THR A 254 -21.40 20.17 14.51
C THR A 254 -21.72 20.46 13.04
N PRO A 255 -23.01 20.43 12.64
CA PRO A 255 -23.45 20.83 11.30
C PRO A 255 -22.91 22.19 10.85
N LYS A 256 -22.89 23.16 11.78
CA LYS A 256 -22.28 24.47 11.55
C LYS A 256 -20.82 24.37 11.09
N LYS A 257 -20.02 23.52 11.74
CA LYS A 257 -18.60 23.32 11.35
C LYS A 257 -18.46 22.67 9.99
N PHE A 258 -19.38 21.76 9.64
CA PHE A 258 -19.43 21.22 8.29
C PHE A 258 -19.68 22.32 7.27
N HIS A 259 -20.73 23.12 7.42
CA HIS A 259 -21.07 24.19 6.49
C HIS A 259 -19.99 25.26 6.39
N ASP A 260 -19.39 25.68 7.52
CA ASP A 260 -18.30 26.66 7.55
C ASP A 260 -17.09 26.23 6.68
N ASN A 261 -16.83 24.91 6.56
CA ASN A 261 -15.65 24.37 5.85
C ASN A 261 -15.97 23.76 4.48
N CYS A 262 -17.19 23.25 4.27
CA CYS A 262 -17.54 22.41 3.13
C CYS A 262 -18.55 23.05 2.18
N ASP A 263 -19.28 24.10 2.58
CA ASP A 263 -20.18 24.79 1.66
C ASP A 263 -19.40 25.35 0.46
N ASN A 264 -20.01 25.26 -0.72
CA ASN A 264 -19.43 25.58 -2.02
C ASN A 264 -18.27 24.68 -2.47
N GLN A 265 -17.85 23.69 -1.68
CA GLN A 265 -16.85 22.71 -2.08
C GLN A 265 -17.51 21.58 -2.87
N HIS A 266 -16.98 21.31 -4.08
CA HIS A 266 -17.38 20.21 -4.94
C HIS A 266 -16.38 19.05 -4.89
N ARG A 267 -16.73 17.91 -5.49
CA ARG A 267 -15.90 16.68 -5.52
C ARG A 267 -15.38 16.31 -4.13
N THR A 268 -16.29 16.12 -3.18
CA THR A 268 -15.95 15.84 -1.79
C THR A 268 -16.23 14.39 -1.41
N ILE A 269 -15.38 13.83 -0.56
CA ILE A 269 -15.54 12.50 0.04
C ILE A 269 -15.72 12.67 1.55
N THR A 270 -16.81 12.14 2.08
CA THR A 270 -17.08 12.02 3.51
C THR A 270 -16.67 10.62 3.99
N ILE A 271 -15.94 10.55 5.09
CA ILE A 271 -15.45 9.31 5.70
C ILE A 271 -15.70 9.34 7.20
N ILE A 272 -16.36 8.30 7.73
CA ILE A 272 -16.85 8.28 9.10
C ILE A 272 -16.55 6.95 9.76
N LYS A 273 -15.97 7.02 10.97
CA LYS A 273 -15.69 5.86 11.82
C LYS A 273 -16.77 5.73 12.88
N ILE A 274 -17.46 4.59 12.87
CA ILE A 274 -18.53 4.32 13.82
C ILE A 274 -17.96 3.95 15.20
N LYS A 275 -18.62 4.42 16.26
CA LYS A 275 -18.27 4.07 17.64
C LYS A 275 -18.56 2.61 17.95
N ASP A 276 -17.67 1.99 18.72
CA ASP A 276 -17.76 0.60 19.16
C ASP A 276 -17.85 -0.42 18.00
N SER A 277 -17.36 -0.02 16.82
CA SER A 277 -17.34 -0.83 15.60
C SER A 277 -16.05 -0.61 14.81
N LYS A 278 -15.69 -1.60 13.98
CA LYS A 278 -14.66 -1.45 12.94
C LYS A 278 -15.21 -0.93 11.62
N GLU A 279 -16.51 -0.68 11.56
CA GLU A 279 -17.20 -0.27 10.35
C GLU A 279 -16.91 1.20 10.00
N ILE A 280 -16.65 1.44 8.72
CA ILE A 280 -16.49 2.78 8.13
C ILE A 280 -17.65 3.02 7.19
N LEU A 281 -18.28 4.19 7.28
CA LEU A 281 -19.28 4.66 6.33
C LEU A 281 -18.76 5.89 5.61
N GLY A 282 -19.30 6.15 4.42
CA GLY A 282 -18.95 7.35 3.70
C GLY A 282 -19.78 7.56 2.45
N GLY A 283 -19.51 8.69 1.80
CA GLY A 283 -20.16 9.05 0.55
C GLY A 283 -19.36 10.07 -0.23
N TYR A 284 -19.54 10.05 -1.54
CA TYR A 284 -18.94 10.99 -2.48
C TYR A 284 -20.01 11.92 -3.04
N ASN A 285 -19.77 13.22 -2.97
CA ASN A 285 -20.60 14.25 -3.57
C ASN A 285 -19.80 15.00 -4.66
N PRO A 286 -20.13 14.83 -5.95
CA PRO A 286 -19.44 15.49 -7.04
C PRO A 286 -19.76 17.00 -7.13
N ILE A 287 -20.94 17.42 -6.66
CA ILE A 287 -21.41 18.80 -6.74
C ILE A 287 -21.13 19.58 -5.44
N ALA A 288 -21.29 20.90 -5.49
CA ALA A 288 -21.07 21.77 -4.34
C ALA A 288 -22.10 21.56 -3.22
N TRP A 289 -21.65 21.49 -1.97
CA TRP A 289 -22.53 21.54 -0.79
C TRP A 289 -23.16 22.91 -0.60
N LYS A 290 -24.35 22.93 -0.01
CA LYS A 290 -25.15 24.11 0.30
C LYS A 290 -25.84 23.93 1.67
N SER A 291 -26.52 24.96 2.14
CA SER A 291 -27.23 25.00 3.44
C SER A 291 -28.66 25.56 3.31
N GLY A 292 -29.30 25.36 2.15
CA GLY A 292 -30.55 26.05 1.76
C GLY A 292 -31.84 25.24 1.84
N ASP A 293 -31.85 24.06 2.45
CA ASP A 293 -32.96 23.09 2.43
C ASP A 293 -33.33 22.66 0.99
N ILE A 294 -32.34 22.13 0.27
CA ILE A 294 -32.48 21.74 -1.13
C ILE A 294 -31.80 20.42 -1.44
N TYR A 295 -32.41 19.66 -2.35
CA TYR A 295 -31.77 18.47 -2.89
C TYR A 295 -30.72 18.82 -3.94
N GLY A 296 -29.59 18.12 -3.89
CA GLY A 296 -28.59 18.11 -4.93
C GLY A 296 -28.93 17.06 -5.98
N ILE A 297 -28.87 17.48 -7.25
CA ILE A 297 -29.20 16.61 -8.39
C ILE A 297 -27.91 16.11 -9.05
N THR A 298 -27.67 14.80 -9.02
CA THR A 298 -26.53 14.17 -9.71
C THR A 298 -26.66 12.65 -9.79
N GLU A 299 -26.17 12.04 -10.87
CA GLU A 299 -26.05 10.57 -11.02
C GLU A 299 -24.71 10.03 -10.49
N ASP A 300 -23.73 10.91 -10.26
CA ASP A 300 -22.33 10.53 -9.98
C ASP A 300 -22.04 10.37 -8.48
N SER A 301 -22.99 10.71 -7.61
CA SER A 301 -22.84 10.46 -6.18
C SER A 301 -22.93 8.95 -5.87
N PHE A 302 -22.26 8.54 -4.80
CA PHE A 302 -22.35 7.19 -4.26
C PHE A 302 -22.13 7.23 -2.74
N ILE A 303 -22.68 6.23 -2.05
CA ILE A 303 -22.39 5.95 -0.65
C ILE A 303 -21.74 4.57 -0.53
N PHE A 304 -20.99 4.37 0.54
CA PHE A 304 -20.28 3.12 0.74
C PHE A 304 -20.14 2.75 2.21
N SER A 305 -19.82 1.47 2.44
CA SER A 305 -19.37 0.97 3.74
C SER A 305 -18.21 0.00 3.60
N PHE A 306 -17.36 -0.03 4.61
CA PHE A 306 -16.35 -1.07 4.84
C PHE A 306 -16.64 -1.74 6.17
N LYS A 307 -16.74 -3.07 6.20
CA LYS A 307 -17.02 -3.79 7.46
C LYS A 307 -15.85 -3.77 8.44
N ASN A 308 -14.63 -3.57 7.95
CA ASN A 308 -13.42 -3.61 8.75
C ASN A 308 -12.46 -2.52 8.30
N SER A 309 -12.10 -1.60 9.20
CA SER A 309 -11.16 -0.52 8.94
C SER A 309 -9.76 -0.96 8.51
N ASP A 310 -9.39 -2.22 8.75
CA ASP A 310 -8.04 -2.72 8.52
C ASP A 310 -7.85 -3.30 7.09
N ASN A 311 -8.93 -3.55 6.33
CA ASN A 311 -8.84 -4.10 4.96
C ASN A 311 -10.00 -3.65 4.05
N ILE A 312 -9.80 -3.81 2.74
CA ILE A 312 -10.77 -3.39 1.71
C ILE A 312 -11.62 -4.54 1.16
N ASP A 313 -11.47 -5.76 1.67
CA ASP A 313 -12.01 -6.97 1.04
C ASP A 313 -13.55 -7.07 1.13
N ASN A 314 -14.14 -6.41 2.13
CA ASN A 314 -15.57 -6.51 2.43
C ASN A 314 -16.21 -5.13 2.48
N TYR A 315 -16.53 -4.61 1.29
CA TYR A 315 -17.15 -3.32 1.09
C TYR A 315 -18.52 -3.43 0.42
N ILE A 316 -19.34 -2.40 0.61
CA ILE A 316 -20.55 -2.18 -0.17
C ILE A 316 -20.42 -0.82 -0.83
N LEU A 317 -20.51 -0.79 -2.16
CA LEU A 317 -20.69 0.43 -2.94
C LEU A 317 -22.14 0.51 -3.38
N SER A 318 -22.77 1.67 -3.20
CA SER A 318 -24.16 1.93 -3.54
C SER A 318 -24.24 3.24 -4.31
N ARG A 319 -24.67 3.19 -5.58
CA ARG A 319 -24.81 4.39 -6.41
C ARG A 319 -26.23 4.96 -6.30
N VAL A 320 -26.38 6.20 -6.74
CA VAL A 320 -27.69 6.87 -6.75
C VAL A 320 -28.66 6.12 -7.66
N LYS A 321 -29.85 5.82 -7.15
CA LYS A 321 -30.96 5.26 -7.93
C LYS A 321 -31.87 6.36 -8.49
N ASN A 322 -32.02 7.48 -7.78
CA ASN A 322 -32.79 8.63 -8.22
C ASN A 322 -31.97 9.91 -8.04
N GLU A 323 -31.47 10.44 -9.16
CA GLU A 323 -30.59 11.61 -9.20
C GLU A 323 -31.14 12.84 -8.50
N ARG A 324 -32.48 13.01 -8.44
CA ARG A 324 -33.12 14.19 -7.83
C ARG A 324 -32.96 14.25 -6.32
N TYR A 325 -32.57 13.14 -5.71
CA TYR A 325 -32.41 12.99 -4.27
C TYR A 325 -30.99 12.50 -3.95
N ALA A 326 -29.97 12.87 -4.73
CA ALA A 326 -28.62 12.38 -4.51
C ALA A 326 -28.03 12.91 -3.19
N THR A 327 -28.15 14.21 -2.93
CA THR A 327 -27.75 14.79 -1.63
C THR A 327 -28.86 15.68 -1.08
N TYR A 328 -28.88 15.88 0.23
CA TYR A 328 -29.80 16.80 0.88
C TYR A 328 -29.01 17.85 1.65
N ASN A 329 -29.29 19.12 1.37
CA ASN A 329 -28.50 20.26 1.85
C ASN A 329 -29.32 21.08 2.84
N TYR A 330 -29.49 20.55 4.05
CA TYR A 330 -30.20 21.22 5.15
C TYR A 330 -29.20 21.82 6.14
N TYR A 331 -29.45 23.04 6.60
CA TYR A 331 -28.51 23.81 7.44
C TYR A 331 -28.22 23.20 8.82
N ASP A 332 -29.11 22.35 9.34
CA ASP A 332 -28.89 21.62 10.60
C ASP A 332 -28.27 20.23 10.37
N TYR A 333 -27.92 19.87 9.14
CA TYR A 333 -27.33 18.58 8.81
C TYR A 333 -25.85 18.77 8.48
N GLY A 334 -25.05 17.74 8.73
CA GLY A 334 -23.73 17.62 8.14
C GLY A 334 -23.83 17.15 6.69
N PRO A 335 -22.92 16.27 6.24
CA PRO A 335 -23.09 15.56 4.99
C PRO A 335 -24.37 14.74 5.03
N SER A 336 -25.16 14.85 3.98
CA SER A 336 -26.39 14.06 3.83
C SER A 336 -26.53 13.61 2.40
N PHE A 337 -26.66 12.30 2.25
CA PHE A 337 -26.79 11.59 0.99
C PHE A 337 -28.15 10.92 0.97
N GLY A 338 -28.92 11.16 -0.10
CA GLY A 338 -30.27 10.64 -0.17
C GLY A 338 -31.26 11.51 0.58
N ASN A 339 -32.29 10.84 1.07
CA ASN A 339 -33.19 11.35 2.11
C ASN A 339 -33.20 10.26 3.19
N GLY A 340 -32.21 10.30 4.07
CA GLY A 340 -31.96 9.25 5.06
C GLY A 340 -31.10 8.09 4.59
N ASP A 341 -30.60 8.06 3.35
CA ASP A 341 -29.75 6.94 2.91
C ASP A 341 -28.41 6.94 3.69
N LEU A 342 -27.85 8.12 3.91
CA LEU A 342 -26.77 8.35 4.86
C LEU A 342 -26.76 9.80 5.33
N ASP A 343 -27.23 10.03 6.55
CA ASP A 343 -27.34 11.37 7.14
C ASP A 343 -26.52 11.48 8.42
N PHE A 344 -25.88 12.63 8.61
CA PHE A 344 -25.09 12.94 9.79
C PHE A 344 -25.50 14.25 10.43
N PHE A 345 -25.49 14.28 11.75
CA PHE A 345 -25.92 15.39 12.57
C PHE A 345 -24.99 15.46 13.77
N GLY A 346 -23.95 16.28 13.72
CA GLY A 346 -23.02 16.28 14.85
C GLY A 346 -22.26 14.97 14.96
N ASP A 347 -22.37 14.33 16.13
CA ASP A 347 -21.72 13.08 16.48
C ASP A 347 -22.63 11.84 16.33
N TYR A 348 -23.80 11.99 15.72
CA TYR A 348 -24.74 10.90 15.44
C TYR A 348 -25.18 10.89 13.97
N GLY A 349 -25.66 9.74 13.50
CA GLY A 349 -26.16 9.59 12.14
C GLY A 349 -27.15 8.45 11.95
N PHE A 350 -27.78 8.44 10.78
CA PHE A 350 -28.77 7.45 10.35
C PHE A 350 -28.41 6.88 8.99
N CYS A 351 -28.83 5.64 8.75
CA CYS A 351 -28.65 4.98 7.47
C CYS A 351 -29.86 4.10 7.16
N TYR A 352 -30.62 4.52 6.15
CA TYR A 352 -31.74 3.80 5.56
C TYR A 352 -31.41 3.45 4.10
N LYS A 353 -32.31 2.74 3.43
CA LYS A 353 -32.18 2.48 2.00
C LYS A 353 -33.44 3.03 1.33
N ASN A 354 -33.31 4.18 0.68
CA ASN A 354 -34.40 4.85 -0.03
C ASN A 354 -34.01 5.10 -1.49
N TYR A 355 -33.13 6.07 -1.73
CA TYR A 355 -32.81 6.62 -3.05
C TYR A 355 -31.47 6.17 -3.61
N TYR A 356 -30.74 5.31 -2.88
CA TYR A 356 -29.57 4.60 -3.37
C TYR A 356 -29.89 3.13 -3.69
N GLU A 357 -29.05 2.50 -4.52
CA GLU A 357 -29.28 1.15 -5.06
C GLU A 357 -29.29 0.06 -3.98
N ARG A 358 -28.33 0.12 -3.06
CA ARG A 358 -28.01 -0.91 -2.07
C ARG A 358 -28.03 -0.33 -0.65
N LYS A 359 -28.42 -1.17 0.30
CA LYS A 359 -28.28 -0.90 1.73
C LYS A 359 -26.81 -1.04 2.11
N ILE A 360 -26.21 -0.03 2.76
CA ILE A 360 -24.78 -0.05 3.14
C ILE A 360 -24.54 -0.53 4.57
N ARG A 361 -25.58 -0.62 5.42
CA ARG A 361 -25.47 -1.06 6.80
C ARG A 361 -26.65 -1.95 7.18
N GLU A 362 -26.43 -3.02 7.95
CA GLU A 362 -27.52 -3.95 8.27
C GLU A 362 -28.48 -3.49 9.37
N THR A 363 -27.97 -2.74 10.35
CA THR A 363 -28.78 -2.24 11.47
C THR A 363 -29.50 -0.95 11.10
N PHE A 364 -30.83 -0.93 11.22
CA PHE A 364 -31.68 0.27 11.06
C PHE A 364 -31.66 1.17 12.30
N ALA A 365 -30.49 1.33 12.92
CA ALA A 365 -30.35 2.05 14.18
C ALA A 365 -29.49 3.29 13.99
N GLU A 366 -29.81 4.31 14.80
CA GLU A 366 -28.92 5.42 15.10
C GLU A 366 -27.54 4.90 15.47
N PHE A 367 -26.50 5.59 15.00
CA PHE A 367 -25.13 5.28 15.37
C PHE A 367 -24.39 6.52 15.79
N ARG A 368 -23.40 6.33 16.67
CA ARG A 368 -22.48 7.36 17.13
C ARG A 368 -21.20 7.33 16.33
N VAL A 369 -20.56 8.48 16.20
CA VAL A 369 -19.33 8.67 15.44
C VAL A 369 -18.14 8.85 16.39
N VAL A 370 -17.01 8.21 16.09
CA VAL A 370 -15.73 8.41 16.81
C VAL A 370 -14.87 9.45 16.11
N GLU A 371 -14.85 9.42 14.79
CA GLU A 371 -14.10 10.36 13.97
C GLU A 371 -14.81 10.55 12.65
N TYR A 372 -14.67 11.76 12.12
CA TYR A 372 -15.34 12.23 10.92
C TYR A 372 -14.36 13.06 10.09
N GLU A 373 -14.19 12.73 8.82
CA GLU A 373 -13.30 13.45 7.92
C GLU A 373 -14.01 13.77 6.59
N VAL A 374 -13.79 14.97 6.07
CA VAL A 374 -14.22 15.37 4.73
C VAL A 374 -13.01 15.80 3.92
N PHE A 375 -12.83 15.19 2.76
CA PHE A 375 -11.79 15.51 1.80
C PHE A 375 -12.38 16.12 0.54
N GLN A 376 -11.65 17.04 -0.08
CA GLN A 376 -11.89 17.49 -1.45
C GLN A 376 -10.89 16.81 -2.37
N ILE A 377 -11.37 16.33 -3.52
CA ILE A 377 -10.53 15.86 -4.61
C ILE A 377 -10.11 17.07 -5.44
N ILE A 378 -8.79 17.32 -5.52
CA ILE A 378 -8.20 18.43 -6.29
C ILE A 378 -7.46 17.95 -7.54
#